data_AF-A0A498DDE0-F1
#
_entry.id   AF-A0A498DDE0-F1
#
_cell.length_a   1.000
_cell.length_b   1.000
_cell.length_c   1.000
_cell.angle_alpha   90.00
_cell.angle_beta   90.00
_cell.angle_gamma   90.00
#
_symmetry.space_group_name_H-M   'P 1'
#
loop_
_entity.id
_entity.type
_entity.pdbx_description
1 polymer ?
#
loop_
_entity_poly.entity_id
_entity_poly.type
_entity_poly.pdbx_seq_one_letter_code
_entity_poly.pdbx_strand_id
1 'polypeptide(L)'
;MKRAIALIILGLSIASPMPLSHADDFDNANQSSDDAFAEIDNMWDDASKDIDNSWQTYSDEIDQAWNRYAAEIDAAWGKENSKTPSKKEWVEYSEKRDARSSIDFEKGELQVDIILEPGELPESMQVKERIQKRLELVITEPAREDPALKVTPPFDLDITDTATADIHPLKGQLKLSNGETVTQKSASKFAKEVIKSQPIKSKIIQTPKGKKQVVSVSVALIADHVKKRAMPYLKRVKEMAQRYNIPPSLIFGIMQTESYFNPMSRSHVPAYGLMQLVPRSGGLDAYEYVFKEKKILSADYLYNAENNIELGSAYLKLLQVREMRRIKDAKTRMLCAIAAYNTGGGNVAKAFIPGSRSIKKASAIINTMTYEQVYEHLRAHLPYEETQRYVMKVRKHMKNFARLDS
;
A
#
# COMPACT_ATOMS: atom_id res chain seq x y z
N MET A 1 36.13 -0.94 -3.63
CA MET A 1 36.49 -0.35 -4.94
C MET A 1 35.24 0.31 -5.51
N LYS A 2 35.25 1.64 -5.61
CA LYS A 2 34.14 2.45 -6.14
C LYS A 2 34.07 2.27 -7.66
N ARG A 3 32.94 1.81 -8.21
CA ARG A 3 32.67 1.89 -9.65
C ARG A 3 31.61 2.97 -9.85
N ALA A 4 32.06 4.13 -10.35
CA ALA A 4 31.20 5.19 -10.81
C ALA A 4 30.54 4.75 -12.12
N ILE A 5 29.21 4.72 -12.17
CA ILE A 5 28.45 4.54 -13.40
C ILE A 5 28.26 5.93 -14.00
N ALA A 6 28.96 6.21 -15.10
CA ALA A 6 28.76 7.43 -15.89
C ALA A 6 27.56 7.22 -16.82
N LEU A 7 26.46 7.94 -16.58
CA LEU A 7 25.30 8.04 -17.45
C LEU A 7 25.57 9.06 -18.56
N ILE A 8 25.41 8.64 -19.82
CA ILE A 8 25.47 9.54 -20.98
C ILE A 8 24.11 10.22 -21.12
N ILE A 9 24.10 11.55 -20.97
CA ILE A 9 22.97 12.43 -21.23
C ILE A 9 22.94 12.72 -22.73
N LEU A 10 21.85 12.36 -23.42
CA LEU A 10 21.50 13.00 -24.68
C LEU A 10 20.25 13.85 -24.47
N GLY A 11 20.47 15.16 -24.30
CA GLY A 11 19.40 16.15 -24.35
C GLY A 11 19.07 16.45 -25.80
N LEU A 12 17.80 16.26 -26.19
CA LEU A 12 17.25 16.85 -27.40
C LEU A 12 16.29 17.97 -26.99
N SER A 13 16.82 19.19 -27.00
CA SER A 13 16.04 20.43 -27.01
C SER A 13 15.31 20.55 -28.34
N ILE A 14 13.98 20.66 -28.33
CA ILE A 14 13.21 21.02 -29.53
C ILE A 14 12.55 22.37 -29.27
N ALA A 15 13.09 23.40 -29.93
CA ALA A 15 12.49 24.72 -30.03
C ALA A 15 11.70 24.83 -31.34
N SER A 16 10.39 25.13 -31.21
CA SER A 16 9.51 25.85 -32.14
C SER A 16 9.08 25.22 -33.49
N PRO A 17 7.93 25.63 -34.06
CA PRO A 17 7.08 24.76 -34.87
C PRO A 17 7.22 25.01 -36.39
N MET A 18 7.16 23.93 -37.18
CA MET A 18 6.91 23.96 -38.63
C MET A 18 5.92 22.85 -39.02
N PRO A 19 5.17 23.02 -40.14
CA PRO A 19 3.90 22.32 -40.36
C PRO A 19 4.10 20.88 -40.83
N LEU A 20 3.30 19.98 -40.25
CA LEU A 20 3.24 18.56 -40.57
C LEU A 20 2.70 18.34 -41.98
N SER A 21 3.51 17.68 -42.82
CA SER A 21 2.99 16.93 -43.97
C SER A 21 3.82 15.67 -44.17
N HIS A 22 3.13 14.54 -44.40
CA HIS A 22 3.59 13.18 -44.76
C HIS A 22 3.71 12.16 -43.61
N ALA A 23 3.08 10.99 -43.85
CA ALA A 23 2.97 9.87 -42.92
C ALA A 23 4.27 9.04 -42.81
N ASP A 24 5.18 9.18 -43.77
CA ASP A 24 6.43 8.41 -43.85
C ASP A 24 7.49 8.87 -42.82
N ASP A 25 7.42 10.13 -42.36
CA ASP A 25 8.30 10.64 -41.28
C ASP A 25 7.94 10.09 -39.90
N PHE A 26 6.70 9.62 -39.71
CA PHE A 26 6.22 9.06 -38.44
C PHE A 26 6.71 7.62 -38.25
N ASP A 27 6.85 6.85 -39.34
CA ASP A 27 7.32 5.46 -39.30
C ASP A 27 8.84 5.37 -39.19
N ASN A 28 9.59 6.26 -39.84
CA ASN A 28 11.05 6.33 -39.68
C ASN A 28 11.49 6.78 -38.28
N ALA A 29 10.77 7.73 -37.66
CA ALA A 29 11.02 8.14 -36.27
C ALA A 29 10.70 7.02 -35.25
N ASN A 30 9.72 6.15 -35.55
CA ASN A 30 9.42 4.98 -34.73
C ASN A 30 10.51 3.90 -34.88
N GLN A 31 11.00 3.67 -36.10
CA GLN A 31 12.01 2.64 -36.37
C GLN A 31 13.38 3.00 -35.78
N SER A 32 13.80 4.28 -35.88
CA SER A 32 15.03 4.75 -35.21
C SER A 32 14.91 4.76 -33.68
N SER A 33 13.70 4.86 -33.14
CA SER A 33 13.45 4.72 -31.71
C SER A 33 13.51 3.25 -31.28
N ASP A 34 12.94 2.33 -32.07
CA ASP A 34 12.93 0.89 -31.80
C ASP A 34 14.34 0.28 -31.81
N ASP A 35 15.23 0.74 -32.70
CA ASP A 35 16.64 0.30 -32.74
C ASP A 35 17.44 0.86 -31.56
N ALA A 36 17.18 2.11 -31.15
CA ALA A 36 17.76 2.69 -29.94
C ALA A 36 17.27 1.99 -28.66
N PHE A 37 16.01 1.54 -28.62
CA PHE A 37 15.47 0.72 -27.53
C PHE A 37 16.06 -0.70 -27.51
N ALA A 38 16.42 -1.28 -28.66
CA ALA A 38 17.02 -2.61 -28.76
C ALA A 38 18.50 -2.65 -28.29
N GLU A 39 19.27 -1.59 -28.55
CA GLU A 39 20.66 -1.47 -28.08
C GLU A 39 20.73 -1.18 -26.57
N ILE A 40 19.76 -0.40 -26.09
CA ILE A 40 19.39 -0.21 -24.69
C ILE A 40 19.06 -1.59 -24.08
N ASP A 41 18.12 -2.38 -24.63
CA ASP A 41 17.72 -3.73 -24.17
C ASP A 41 18.89 -4.71 -23.94
N ASN A 42 19.91 -4.72 -24.79
CA ASN A 42 21.07 -5.60 -24.61
C ASN A 42 22.02 -5.16 -23.47
N MET A 43 22.19 -3.85 -23.23
CA MET A 43 22.91 -3.35 -22.04
C MET A 43 22.10 -3.59 -20.75
N TRP A 44 20.78 -3.77 -20.85
CA TRP A 44 19.90 -4.10 -19.73
C TRP A 44 19.92 -5.57 -19.34
N ASP A 45 20.24 -6.52 -20.21
CA ASP A 45 20.21 -7.95 -19.85
C ASP A 45 21.18 -8.28 -18.70
N ASP A 46 22.31 -7.59 -18.61
CA ASP A 46 23.27 -7.77 -17.53
C ASP A 46 22.94 -6.90 -16.29
N ALA A 47 22.51 -5.64 -16.49
CA ALA A 47 22.01 -4.81 -15.39
C ALA A 47 20.74 -5.38 -14.73
N SER A 48 19.88 -6.06 -15.50
CA SER A 48 18.68 -6.73 -15.01
C SER A 48 19.03 -7.95 -14.15
N LYS A 49 20.05 -8.73 -14.52
CA LYS A 49 20.51 -9.87 -13.70
C LYS A 49 21.06 -9.42 -12.35
N ASP A 50 21.83 -8.34 -12.31
CA ASP A 50 22.37 -7.81 -11.05
C ASP A 50 21.26 -7.23 -10.16
N ILE A 51 20.27 -6.54 -10.75
CA ILE A 51 19.06 -6.09 -10.05
C ILE A 51 18.24 -7.29 -9.53
N ASP A 52 18.11 -8.34 -10.32
CA ASP A 52 17.34 -9.54 -9.98
C ASP A 52 17.98 -10.33 -8.84
N ASN A 53 19.30 -10.54 -8.88
CA ASN A 53 20.04 -11.21 -7.82
C ASN A 53 20.00 -10.41 -6.51
N SER A 54 20.24 -9.09 -6.60
CA SER A 54 20.19 -8.20 -5.43
C SER A 54 18.80 -8.16 -4.80
N TRP A 55 17.74 -8.13 -5.62
CA TRP A 55 16.37 -8.23 -5.14
C TRP A 55 16.08 -9.56 -4.46
N GLN A 56 16.53 -10.67 -5.04
CA GLN A 56 16.29 -11.99 -4.47
C GLN A 56 16.87 -12.09 -3.06
N THR A 57 18.14 -11.70 -2.89
CA THR A 57 18.78 -11.66 -1.57
C THR A 57 18.03 -10.75 -0.59
N TYR A 58 17.67 -9.54 -1.01
CA TYR A 58 16.92 -8.60 -0.17
C TYR A 58 15.53 -9.14 0.24
N SER A 59 14.81 -9.73 -0.70
CA SER A 59 13.49 -10.34 -0.46
C SER A 59 13.62 -11.52 0.50
N ASP A 60 14.63 -12.37 0.34
CA ASP A 60 14.86 -13.52 1.20
C ASP A 60 15.19 -13.08 2.65
N GLU A 61 15.96 -12.01 2.81
CA GLU A 61 16.25 -11.43 4.14
C GLU A 61 15.01 -10.85 4.81
N ILE A 62 14.16 -10.15 4.06
CA ILE A 62 12.85 -9.67 4.54
C ILE A 62 11.99 -10.86 4.96
N ASP A 63 11.86 -11.88 4.13
CA ASP A 63 11.04 -13.05 4.40
C ASP A 63 11.54 -13.81 5.64
N GLN A 64 12.86 -13.95 5.80
CA GLN A 64 13.45 -14.52 7.02
C GLN A 64 13.17 -13.67 8.26
N ALA A 65 13.27 -12.33 8.17
CA ALA A 65 12.96 -11.44 9.27
C ALA A 65 11.49 -11.56 9.70
N TRP A 66 10.58 -11.68 8.73
CA TRP A 66 9.16 -11.90 8.98
C TRP A 66 8.83 -13.28 9.51
N ASN A 67 9.48 -14.32 9.02
CA ASN A 67 9.31 -15.68 9.53
C ASN A 67 9.77 -15.78 10.99
N ARG A 68 10.89 -15.14 11.35
CA ARG A 68 11.33 -15.03 12.75
C ARG A 68 10.31 -14.29 13.62
N TYR A 69 9.85 -13.13 13.16
CA TYR A 69 8.86 -12.33 13.86
C TYR A 69 7.53 -13.10 14.08
N ALA A 70 7.04 -13.78 13.05
CA ALA A 70 5.84 -14.62 13.15
C ALA A 70 6.04 -15.78 14.12
N ALA A 71 7.20 -16.45 14.10
CA ALA A 71 7.52 -17.54 15.01
C ALA A 71 7.58 -17.08 16.49
N GLU A 72 8.13 -15.90 16.76
CA GLU A 72 8.14 -15.30 18.10
C GLU A 72 6.71 -15.04 18.62
N ILE A 73 5.83 -14.52 17.76
CA ILE A 73 4.43 -14.27 18.10
C ILE A 73 3.69 -15.60 18.31
N ASP A 74 3.86 -16.57 17.41
CA ASP A 74 3.26 -17.90 17.50
C ASP A 74 3.68 -18.63 18.78
N ALA A 75 4.92 -18.44 19.23
CA ALA A 75 5.39 -19.00 20.50
C ALA A 75 4.67 -18.40 21.72
N ALA A 76 4.29 -17.12 21.66
CA ALA A 76 3.62 -16.42 22.74
C ALA A 76 2.08 -16.58 22.71
N TRP A 77 1.46 -16.52 21.53
CA TRP A 77 0.01 -16.46 21.35
C TRP A 77 -0.59 -17.76 20.79
N GLY A 78 0.21 -18.62 20.17
CA GLY A 78 -0.27 -19.74 19.38
C GLY A 78 -0.81 -19.30 18.02
N LYS A 79 -0.52 -20.09 16.99
CA LYS A 79 -0.80 -19.78 15.57
C LYS A 79 -2.23 -19.29 15.28
N GLU A 80 -3.23 -19.88 15.94
CA GLU A 80 -4.65 -19.52 15.77
C GLU A 80 -5.03 -18.16 16.40
N ASN A 81 -4.18 -17.62 17.28
CA ASN A 81 -4.43 -16.34 17.96
C ASN A 81 -3.40 -15.27 17.61
N SER A 82 -2.28 -15.62 16.98
CA SER A 82 -1.31 -14.70 16.43
C SER A 82 -1.96 -13.75 15.42
N LYS A 83 -1.49 -12.50 15.41
CA LYS A 83 -1.90 -11.50 14.43
C LYS A 83 -0.64 -10.90 13.82
N THR A 84 -0.68 -10.64 12.52
CA THR A 84 0.35 -9.87 11.82
C THR A 84 -0.30 -8.67 11.14
N PRO A 85 0.44 -7.57 10.94
CA PRO A 85 -0.06 -6.44 10.17
C PRO A 85 -0.56 -6.88 8.79
N SER A 86 -1.63 -6.24 8.33
CA SER A 86 -2.23 -6.49 7.03
C SER A 86 -2.63 -5.19 6.35
N LYS A 87 -3.18 -5.29 5.13
CA LYS A 87 -3.75 -4.16 4.38
C LYS A 87 -4.75 -3.32 5.16
N LYS A 88 -5.45 -3.92 6.13
CA LYS A 88 -6.55 -3.26 6.86
C LYS A 88 -6.42 -3.28 8.37
N GLU A 89 -5.42 -4.00 8.88
CA GLU A 89 -5.22 -4.14 10.31
C GLU A 89 -3.78 -3.74 10.64
N TRP A 90 -3.64 -2.74 11.48
CA TRP A 90 -2.38 -2.45 12.13
C TRP A 90 -2.26 -3.29 13.39
N VAL A 91 -1.09 -3.88 13.64
CA VAL A 91 -0.84 -4.72 14.82
C VAL A 91 0.56 -4.43 15.33
N GLU A 92 0.67 -4.20 16.63
CA GLU A 92 1.95 -4.02 17.31
C GLU A 92 1.95 -4.81 18.59
N TYR A 93 3.07 -5.42 18.93
CA TYR A 93 3.26 -6.21 20.14
C TYR A 93 4.08 -5.44 21.17
N SER A 94 3.99 -5.80 22.45
CA SER A 94 4.99 -5.40 23.43
C SER A 94 6.32 -6.11 23.15
N GLU A 95 7.42 -5.58 23.70
CA GLU A 95 8.74 -6.22 23.62
C GLU A 95 8.73 -7.66 24.13
N LYS A 96 7.96 -7.93 25.21
CA LYS A 96 7.81 -9.27 25.79
C LYS A 96 6.85 -10.18 25.03
N ARG A 97 6.19 -9.67 23.98
CA ARG A 97 5.10 -10.35 23.24
C ARG A 97 3.93 -10.77 24.13
N ASP A 98 3.79 -10.23 25.33
CA ASP A 98 2.72 -10.55 26.28
C ASP A 98 1.52 -9.60 26.14
N ALA A 99 1.63 -8.58 25.30
CA ALA A 99 0.59 -7.62 25.02
C ALA A 99 0.62 -7.27 23.53
N ARG A 100 -0.54 -6.87 22.98
CA ARG A 100 -0.61 -6.26 21.65
C ARG A 100 -1.68 -5.18 21.58
N SER A 101 -1.51 -4.29 20.62
CA SER A 101 -2.51 -3.35 20.17
C SER A 101 -2.83 -3.66 18.71
N SER A 102 -4.10 -3.65 18.33
CA SER A 102 -4.53 -3.80 16.95
C SER A 102 -5.57 -2.75 16.58
N ILE A 103 -5.47 -2.19 15.37
CA ILE A 103 -6.45 -1.25 14.82
C ILE A 103 -7.02 -1.87 13.54
N ASP A 104 -8.29 -2.24 13.57
CA ASP A 104 -9.04 -2.67 12.40
C ASP A 104 -9.59 -1.40 11.70
N PHE A 105 -8.95 -1.00 10.61
CA PHE A 105 -9.27 0.23 9.89
C PHE A 105 -10.57 0.15 9.08
N GLU A 106 -11.05 -1.05 8.81
CA GLU A 106 -12.31 -1.31 8.09
C GLU A 106 -13.49 -1.26 9.07
N LYS A 107 -13.37 -1.91 10.23
CA LYS A 107 -14.39 -1.86 11.28
C LYS A 107 -14.36 -0.58 12.11
N GLY A 108 -13.24 0.12 12.10
CA GLY A 108 -13.04 1.29 12.95
C GLY A 108 -12.96 0.90 14.42
N GLU A 109 -12.08 -0.04 14.76
CA GLU A 109 -11.93 -0.52 16.14
C GLU A 109 -10.45 -0.55 16.55
N LEU A 110 -10.14 0.02 17.71
CA LEU A 110 -8.89 -0.18 18.43
C LEU A 110 -9.10 -1.27 19.49
N GLN A 111 -8.24 -2.27 19.52
CA GLN A 111 -8.26 -3.35 20.51
C GLN A 111 -6.89 -3.49 21.18
N VAL A 112 -6.89 -3.71 22.49
CA VAL A 112 -5.71 -4.09 23.27
C VAL A 112 -5.95 -5.46 23.87
N ASP A 113 -4.99 -6.36 23.66
CA ASP A 113 -4.98 -7.71 24.23
C ASP A 113 -3.78 -7.89 25.15
N ILE A 114 -3.98 -8.49 26.32
CA ILE A 114 -2.92 -8.79 27.31
C ILE A 114 -2.99 -10.27 27.70
N ILE A 115 -1.88 -10.99 27.62
CA ILE A 115 -1.69 -12.32 28.22
C ILE A 115 -1.49 -12.15 29.72
N LEU A 116 -2.31 -12.85 30.50
CA LEU A 116 -2.21 -12.87 31.96
C LEU A 116 -1.06 -13.76 32.44
N GLU A 117 -0.38 -13.28 33.48
CA GLU A 117 0.57 -14.06 34.26
C GLU A 117 -0.18 -15.03 35.20
N PRO A 118 0.45 -16.16 35.59
CA PRO A 118 -0.16 -17.09 36.52
C PRO A 118 -0.60 -16.41 37.83
N GLY A 119 -1.89 -16.54 38.19
CA GLY A 119 -2.46 -15.95 39.40
C GLY A 119 -3.05 -14.54 39.21
N GLU A 120 -2.83 -13.87 38.08
CA GLU A 120 -3.50 -12.60 37.79
C GLU A 120 -5.01 -12.82 37.55
N LEU A 121 -5.83 -11.97 38.18
CA LEU A 121 -7.26 -11.92 37.89
C LEU A 121 -7.52 -10.92 36.75
N PRO A 122 -8.42 -11.22 35.79
CA PRO A 122 -8.70 -10.38 34.62
C PRO A 122 -8.99 -8.90 34.91
N GLU A 123 -9.63 -8.61 36.04
CA GLU A 123 -10.02 -7.26 36.44
C GLU A 123 -9.21 -6.66 37.59
N SER A 124 -8.10 -7.33 37.96
CA SER A 124 -7.18 -6.83 38.98
C SER A 124 -6.59 -5.46 38.59
N MET A 125 -6.17 -4.70 39.60
CA MET A 125 -5.57 -3.37 39.39
C MET A 125 -4.33 -3.43 38.50
N GLN A 126 -3.46 -4.43 38.71
CA GLN A 126 -2.26 -4.66 37.89
C GLN A 126 -2.59 -4.88 36.41
N VAL A 127 -3.61 -5.68 36.10
CA VAL A 127 -4.04 -5.92 34.71
C VAL A 127 -4.65 -4.65 34.09
N LYS A 128 -5.47 -3.92 34.85
CA LYS A 128 -6.03 -2.64 34.42
C LYS A 128 -4.94 -1.62 34.10
N GLU A 129 -3.87 -1.55 34.90
CA GLU A 129 -2.71 -0.68 34.66
C GLU A 129 -1.95 -1.08 33.39
N ARG A 130 -1.73 -2.38 33.14
CA ARG A 130 -1.10 -2.87 31.90
C ARG A 130 -1.92 -2.49 30.66
N ILE A 131 -3.25 -2.62 30.71
CA ILE A 131 -4.13 -2.19 29.63
C ILE A 131 -4.06 -0.67 29.44
N GLN A 132 -4.11 0.12 30.53
CA GLN A 132 -3.99 1.59 30.43
C GLN A 132 -2.68 2.00 29.78
N LYS A 133 -1.57 1.41 30.22
CA LYS A 133 -0.25 1.70 29.68
C LYS A 133 -0.19 1.36 28.19
N ARG A 134 -0.74 0.22 27.79
CA ARG A 134 -0.75 -0.18 26.37
C ARG A 134 -1.64 0.72 25.51
N LEU A 135 -2.79 1.15 26.01
CA LEU A 135 -3.66 2.14 25.36
C LEU A 135 -2.98 3.50 25.20
N GLU A 136 -2.18 3.91 26.17
CA GLU A 136 -1.39 5.14 26.07
C GLU A 136 -0.31 5.02 24.99
N LEU A 137 0.47 3.93 25.02
CA LEU A 137 1.57 3.69 24.07
C LEU A 137 1.08 3.69 22.62
N VAL A 138 -0.01 2.97 22.31
CA VAL A 138 -0.59 2.93 20.96
C VAL A 138 -1.09 4.29 20.44
N ILE A 139 -1.25 5.29 21.30
CA ILE A 139 -1.65 6.65 20.89
C ILE A 139 -0.43 7.56 20.74
N THR A 140 0.63 7.29 21.50
CA THR A 140 1.79 8.19 21.61
C THR A 140 2.97 7.78 20.75
N GLU A 141 3.17 6.48 20.53
CA GLU A 141 4.35 5.97 19.85
C GLU A 141 4.13 5.87 18.33
N PRO A 142 5.12 6.25 17.51
CA PRO A 142 5.03 6.03 16.08
C PRO A 142 5.09 4.52 15.81
N ALA A 143 4.09 4.01 15.11
CA ALA A 143 4.01 2.63 14.66
C ALA A 143 5.21 2.25 13.77
N ARG A 144 6.23 1.56 14.32
CA ARG A 144 7.45 1.21 13.56
C ARG A 144 7.97 -0.22 13.78
N GLU A 145 7.13 -1.13 14.26
CA GLU A 145 7.53 -2.55 14.32
C GLU A 145 7.24 -3.28 12.99
N ASP A 146 8.00 -2.92 11.95
CA ASP A 146 8.05 -3.68 10.70
C ASP A 146 9.44 -4.31 10.51
N PRO A 147 9.57 -5.65 10.52
CA PRO A 147 10.82 -6.35 10.25
C PRO A 147 11.55 -5.91 8.97
N ALA A 148 10.84 -5.49 7.91
CA ALA A 148 11.44 -5.04 6.66
C ALA A 148 12.20 -3.72 6.79
N LEU A 149 11.86 -2.87 7.77
CA LEU A 149 12.59 -1.62 8.05
C LEU A 149 13.98 -1.88 8.64
N LYS A 150 14.25 -3.09 9.15
CA LYS A 150 15.53 -3.49 9.72
C LYS A 150 16.47 -4.14 8.71
N VAL A 151 16.00 -4.39 7.49
CA VAL A 151 16.78 -5.01 6.41
C VAL A 151 17.37 -3.92 5.54
N THR A 152 18.69 -3.92 5.40
CA THR A 152 19.39 -2.94 4.57
C THR A 152 19.11 -3.21 3.09
N PRO A 153 18.61 -2.23 2.33
CA PRO A 153 18.44 -2.39 0.90
C PRO A 153 19.81 -2.53 0.21
N PRO A 154 19.93 -3.37 -0.83
CA PRO A 154 21.21 -3.62 -1.50
C PRO A 154 21.69 -2.47 -2.40
N PHE A 155 20.92 -1.40 -2.52
CA PHE A 155 21.22 -0.24 -3.36
C PHE A 155 21.44 0.98 -2.49
N ASP A 156 22.58 1.68 -2.69
CA ASP A 156 22.87 2.95 -2.02
C ASP A 156 21.75 3.95 -2.35
N LEU A 157 20.94 4.23 -1.35
CA LEU A 157 20.01 5.34 -1.39
C LEU A 157 20.76 6.53 -0.80
N ASP A 158 21.16 7.50 -1.65
CA ASP A 158 21.28 8.89 -1.22
C ASP A 158 19.85 9.36 -0.86
N ILE A 159 19.38 8.92 0.32
CA ILE A 159 18.11 9.35 0.90
C ILE A 159 18.35 10.78 1.33
N THR A 160 18.03 11.75 0.48
CA THR A 160 17.70 13.09 0.98
C THR A 160 16.39 12.94 1.72
N ASP A 161 16.55 12.65 3.00
CA ASP A 161 15.55 12.35 4.01
C ASP A 161 14.56 13.51 4.12
N THR A 162 13.55 13.54 3.25
CA THR A 162 12.37 14.34 3.50
C THR A 162 11.49 13.55 4.44
N ALA A 163 11.87 13.60 5.72
CA ALA A 163 11.07 13.16 6.85
C ALA A 163 9.70 13.86 6.79
N THR A 164 8.75 13.27 6.06
CA THR A 164 7.36 13.66 6.20
C THR A 164 6.93 13.16 7.57
N ALA A 165 6.46 14.06 8.42
CA ALA A 165 6.02 13.74 9.77
C ALA A 165 5.07 12.53 9.73
N ASP A 166 5.53 11.39 10.26
CA ASP A 166 4.75 10.16 10.37
C ASP A 166 3.36 10.47 10.91
N ILE A 167 2.35 10.41 10.02
CA ILE A 167 0.97 10.63 10.44
C ILE A 167 0.54 9.37 11.18
N HIS A 168 0.56 9.45 12.51
CA HIS A 168 0.11 8.34 13.34
C HIS A 168 -1.31 7.89 12.93
N PRO A 169 -1.55 6.58 12.71
CA PRO A 169 -2.81 6.05 12.21
C PRO A 169 -4.04 6.24 13.11
N LEU A 170 -3.92 6.77 14.33
CA LEU A 170 -5.02 7.10 15.24
C LEU A 170 -5.24 8.60 15.41
N LYS A 171 -4.38 9.43 14.81
CA LYS A 171 -4.42 10.88 14.97
C LYS A 171 -5.82 11.39 14.62
N GLY A 172 -6.49 11.96 15.62
CA GLY A 172 -7.80 12.56 15.46
C GLY A 172 -8.99 11.61 15.36
N GLN A 173 -8.82 10.31 15.60
CA GLN A 173 -9.87 9.29 15.40
C GLN A 173 -10.47 8.73 16.69
N LEU A 174 -9.99 9.20 17.84
CA LEU A 174 -10.50 8.85 19.15
C LEU A 174 -11.06 10.09 19.82
N LYS A 175 -12.07 9.88 20.67
CA LYS A 175 -12.76 10.91 21.43
C LYS A 175 -12.76 10.56 22.91
N LEU A 176 -12.57 11.57 23.75
CA LEU A 176 -12.89 11.51 25.17
C LEU A 176 -14.42 11.54 25.36
N SER A 177 -14.87 11.14 26.54
CA SER A 177 -16.29 11.19 26.94
C SER A 177 -16.92 12.58 26.85
N ASN A 178 -16.12 13.64 26.99
CA ASN A 178 -16.55 15.03 26.82
C ASN A 178 -16.60 15.50 25.34
N GLY A 179 -16.34 14.62 24.38
CA GLY A 179 -16.35 14.92 22.94
C GLY A 179 -15.06 15.56 22.41
N GLU A 180 -14.04 15.80 23.25
CA GLU A 180 -12.74 16.29 22.80
C GLU A 180 -11.97 15.22 22.03
N THR A 181 -11.21 15.63 21.03
CA THR A 181 -10.34 14.72 20.27
C THR A 181 -9.13 14.32 21.10
N VAL A 182 -8.85 13.02 21.12
CA VAL A 182 -7.66 12.49 21.82
C VAL A 182 -6.39 12.92 21.07
N THR A 183 -5.44 13.42 21.85
CA THR A 183 -4.08 13.78 21.44
C THR A 183 -3.09 12.99 22.28
N GLN A 184 -1.79 13.07 21.96
CA GLN A 184 -0.73 12.50 22.80
C GLN A 184 -0.82 12.97 24.26
N LYS A 185 -1.13 14.25 24.48
CA LYS A 185 -1.26 14.83 25.83
C LYS A 185 -2.45 14.28 26.63
N SER A 186 -3.49 13.83 25.95
CA SER A 186 -4.71 13.31 26.58
C SER A 186 -4.79 11.78 26.54
N ALA A 187 -3.74 11.08 26.09
CA ALA A 187 -3.71 9.63 25.95
C ALA A 187 -3.93 8.91 27.29
N SER A 188 -3.25 9.34 28.36
CA SER A 188 -3.45 8.81 29.72
C SER A 188 -4.88 9.03 30.23
N LYS A 189 -5.48 10.20 29.97
CA LYS A 189 -6.88 10.49 30.33
C LYS A 189 -7.84 9.54 29.59
N PHE A 190 -7.65 9.38 28.29
CA PHE A 190 -8.43 8.46 27.46
C PHE A 190 -8.33 7.01 27.96
N ALA A 191 -7.12 6.52 28.24
CA ALA A 191 -6.90 5.18 28.75
C ALA A 191 -7.66 4.92 30.07
N LYS A 192 -7.67 5.89 30.98
CA LYS A 192 -8.44 5.83 32.23
C LYS A 192 -9.95 5.79 32.00
N GLU A 193 -10.46 6.57 31.05
CA GLU A 193 -11.88 6.55 30.68
C GLU A 193 -12.30 5.21 30.04
N VAL A 194 -11.44 4.64 29.18
CA VAL A 194 -11.67 3.34 28.56
C VAL A 194 -11.78 2.24 29.60
N ILE A 195 -10.86 2.15 30.57
CA ILE A 195 -10.94 1.15 31.64
C ILE A 195 -12.19 1.27 32.51
N LYS A 196 -12.70 2.49 32.71
CA LYS A 196 -13.92 2.70 33.50
C LYS A 196 -15.19 2.35 32.75
N SER A 197 -15.18 2.44 31.43
CA SER A 197 -16.39 2.39 30.59
C SER A 197 -16.52 1.15 29.71
N GLN A 198 -15.40 0.53 29.34
CA GLN A 198 -15.39 -0.64 28.46
C GLN A 198 -15.27 -1.94 29.25
N PRO A 199 -16.01 -2.99 28.86
CA PRO A 199 -15.89 -4.29 29.49
C PRO A 199 -14.54 -4.94 29.15
N ILE A 200 -13.90 -5.54 30.16
CA ILE A 200 -12.72 -6.37 29.97
C ILE A 200 -13.21 -7.79 29.69
N LYS A 201 -13.08 -8.23 28.43
CA LYS A 201 -13.42 -9.60 28.04
C LYS A 201 -12.23 -10.50 28.33
N SER A 202 -12.48 -11.77 28.69
CA SER A 202 -11.40 -12.75 28.85
C SER A 202 -11.67 -14.02 28.04
N LYS A 203 -10.61 -14.65 27.56
CA LYS A 203 -10.66 -15.95 26.88
C LYS A 203 -9.41 -16.77 27.19
N ILE A 204 -9.52 -18.09 27.06
CA ILE A 204 -8.36 -18.98 27.12
C ILE A 204 -7.88 -19.24 25.69
N ILE A 205 -6.58 -19.11 25.46
CA ILE A 205 -5.90 -19.44 24.22
C ILE A 205 -4.98 -20.65 24.43
N GLN A 206 -4.80 -21.44 23.39
CA GLN A 206 -3.81 -22.53 23.37
C GLN A 206 -2.52 -22.02 22.73
N THR A 207 -1.40 -22.15 23.44
CA THR A 207 -0.07 -21.83 22.92
C THR A 207 0.82 -23.08 22.93
N PRO A 208 2.00 -23.06 22.28
CA PRO A 208 2.97 -24.14 22.37
C PRO A 208 3.43 -24.44 23.81
N LYS A 209 3.38 -23.44 24.70
CA LYS A 209 3.77 -23.57 26.12
C LYS A 209 2.60 -23.89 27.06
N GLY A 210 1.42 -24.20 26.51
CA GLY A 210 0.22 -24.54 27.27
C GLY A 210 -0.90 -23.51 27.16
N LYS A 211 -1.92 -23.64 28.01
CA LYS A 211 -3.06 -22.71 28.02
C LYS A 211 -2.66 -21.40 28.67
N LYS A 212 -3.08 -20.28 28.06
CA LYS A 212 -2.91 -18.93 28.60
C LYS A 212 -4.25 -18.22 28.64
N GLN A 213 -4.47 -17.37 29.63
CA GLN A 213 -5.64 -16.50 29.66
C GLN A 213 -5.26 -15.16 29.03
N VAL A 214 -6.12 -14.63 28.17
CA VAL A 214 -5.99 -13.33 27.53
C VAL A 214 -7.17 -12.47 27.93
N VAL A 215 -6.90 -11.21 28.25
CA VAL A 215 -7.92 -10.18 28.38
C VAL A 215 -7.88 -9.23 27.19
N SER A 216 -9.05 -8.72 26.81
CA SER A 216 -9.24 -7.85 25.66
C SER A 216 -10.11 -6.66 26.03
N VAL A 217 -9.71 -5.47 25.60
CA VAL A 217 -10.51 -4.24 25.66
C VAL A 217 -10.55 -3.63 24.26
N SER A 218 -11.76 -3.31 23.79
CA SER A 218 -11.99 -2.70 22.47
C SER A 218 -12.63 -1.32 22.61
N VAL A 219 -12.29 -0.42 21.69
CA VAL A 219 -12.82 0.94 21.59
C VAL A 219 -13.12 1.26 20.13
N ALA A 220 -14.33 1.73 19.87
CA ALA A 220 -14.70 2.20 18.54
C ALA A 220 -13.97 3.52 18.20
N LEU A 221 -13.49 3.63 16.96
CA LEU A 221 -13.07 4.90 16.38
C LEU A 221 -14.30 5.78 16.08
N ILE A 222 -14.08 7.07 15.81
CA ILE A 222 -15.16 7.96 15.36
C ILE A 222 -15.83 7.47 14.07
N ALA A 223 -17.12 7.73 13.90
CA ALA A 223 -17.90 7.22 12.77
C ALA A 223 -17.32 7.60 11.39
N ASP A 224 -16.66 8.76 11.26
CA ASP A 224 -16.02 9.22 10.02
C ASP A 224 -14.51 8.93 9.96
N HIS A 225 -14.02 7.94 10.71
CA HIS A 225 -12.59 7.61 10.85
C HIS A 225 -11.87 7.46 9.51
N VAL A 226 -12.51 6.85 8.50
CA VAL A 226 -11.94 6.70 7.15
C VAL A 226 -11.66 8.06 6.53
N LYS A 227 -12.64 8.97 6.57
CA LYS A 227 -12.48 10.32 6.04
C LYS A 227 -11.42 11.07 6.83
N LYS A 228 -11.44 10.95 8.16
CA LYS A 228 -10.45 11.59 9.05
C LYS A 228 -9.02 11.17 8.72
N ARG A 229 -8.76 9.88 8.44
CA ARG A 229 -7.45 9.38 7.98
C ARG A 229 -7.07 9.82 6.57
N ALA A 230 -8.03 9.95 5.68
CA ALA A 230 -7.77 10.32 4.29
C ALA A 230 -7.34 11.80 4.15
N MET A 231 -7.96 12.72 4.89
CA MET A 231 -7.81 14.16 4.67
C MET A 231 -6.37 14.72 4.80
N PRO A 232 -5.49 14.22 5.68
CA PRO A 232 -4.09 14.64 5.69
C PRO A 232 -3.37 14.52 4.33
N TYR A 233 -3.77 13.56 3.50
CA TYR A 233 -3.17 13.32 2.17
C TYR A 233 -3.77 14.17 1.05
N LEU A 234 -4.77 15.01 1.34
CA LEU A 234 -5.54 15.74 0.32
C LEU A 234 -4.66 16.64 -0.56
N LYS A 235 -3.68 17.32 0.03
CA LYS A 235 -2.79 18.21 -0.73
C LYS A 235 -2.03 17.41 -1.80
N ARG A 236 -1.33 16.35 -1.38
CA ARG A 236 -0.55 15.50 -2.29
C ARG A 236 -1.41 14.80 -3.33
N VAL A 237 -2.59 14.31 -2.93
CA VAL A 237 -3.54 13.70 -3.87
C VAL A 237 -3.98 14.71 -4.93
N LYS A 238 -4.28 15.96 -4.58
CA LYS A 238 -4.65 17.00 -5.55
C LYS A 238 -3.51 17.33 -6.52
N GLU A 239 -2.28 17.42 -6.02
CA GLU A 239 -1.09 17.63 -6.85
C GLU A 239 -0.93 16.51 -7.89
N MET A 240 -1.01 15.24 -7.46
CA MET A 240 -0.86 14.10 -8.36
C MET A 240 -2.04 13.93 -9.31
N ALA A 241 -3.26 14.21 -8.83
CA ALA A 241 -4.46 14.24 -9.66
C ALA A 241 -4.31 15.23 -10.83
N GLN A 242 -3.85 16.44 -10.54
CA GLN A 242 -3.59 17.46 -11.57
C GLN A 242 -2.45 17.02 -12.51
N ARG A 243 -1.31 16.57 -11.96
CA ARG A 243 -0.13 16.17 -12.75
C ARG A 243 -0.44 15.06 -13.76
N TYR A 244 -1.22 14.06 -13.36
CA TYR A 244 -1.47 12.88 -14.18
C TYR A 244 -2.82 12.89 -14.90
N ASN A 245 -3.63 13.94 -14.68
CA ASN A 245 -5.01 14.07 -15.15
C ASN A 245 -5.86 12.86 -14.72
N ILE A 246 -5.89 12.62 -13.40
CA ILE A 246 -6.62 11.53 -12.75
C ILE A 246 -7.55 12.13 -11.69
N PRO A 247 -8.83 11.73 -11.58
CA PRO A 247 -9.72 12.26 -10.54
C PRO A 247 -9.16 12.03 -9.13
N PRO A 248 -9.14 13.04 -8.23
CA PRO A 248 -8.77 12.86 -6.82
C PRO A 248 -9.52 11.70 -6.16
N SER A 249 -10.82 11.55 -6.48
CA SER A 249 -11.64 10.46 -5.96
C SER A 249 -11.12 9.07 -6.32
N LEU A 250 -10.49 8.92 -7.50
CA LEU A 250 -9.90 7.66 -7.92
C LEU A 250 -8.65 7.32 -7.10
N ILE A 251 -7.76 8.30 -6.91
CA ILE A 251 -6.56 8.10 -6.08
C ILE A 251 -6.97 7.71 -4.65
N PHE A 252 -7.92 8.44 -4.04
CA PHE A 252 -8.47 8.09 -2.73
C PHE A 252 -9.17 6.73 -2.73
N GLY A 253 -9.91 6.39 -3.79
CA GLY A 253 -10.60 5.10 -3.93
C GLY A 253 -9.64 3.92 -3.97
N ILE A 254 -8.51 4.05 -4.67
CA ILE A 254 -7.43 3.07 -4.69
C ILE A 254 -6.77 2.98 -3.32
N MET A 255 -6.34 4.10 -2.74
CA MET A 255 -5.72 4.12 -1.39
C MET A 255 -6.62 3.48 -0.33
N GLN A 256 -7.94 3.75 -0.36
CA GLN A 256 -8.88 3.10 0.56
C GLN A 256 -8.96 1.59 0.32
N THR A 257 -8.98 1.15 -0.95
CA THR A 257 -9.03 -0.28 -1.31
C THR A 257 -7.77 -1.01 -0.89
N GLU A 258 -6.62 -0.37 -1.04
CA GLU A 258 -5.30 -0.97 -0.82
C GLU A 258 -4.87 -1.00 0.65
N SER A 259 -5.12 0.08 1.40
CA SER A 259 -4.57 0.24 2.75
C SER A 259 -5.56 0.76 3.79
N TYR A 260 -6.79 1.12 3.40
CA TYR A 260 -7.69 1.90 4.26
C TYR A 260 -7.04 3.16 4.88
N PHE A 261 -6.08 3.75 4.14
CA PHE A 261 -5.26 4.88 4.57
C PHE A 261 -4.30 4.56 5.73
N ASN A 262 -3.86 3.30 5.85
CA ASN A 262 -2.77 2.90 6.73
C ASN A 262 -1.42 3.17 6.02
N PRO A 263 -0.62 4.15 6.46
CA PRO A 263 0.68 4.42 5.86
C PRO A 263 1.67 3.27 6.06
N MET A 264 1.50 2.46 7.12
CA MET A 264 2.32 1.28 7.42
C MET A 264 1.65 -0.01 6.93
N SER A 265 0.87 0.07 5.85
CA SER A 265 0.19 -1.09 5.28
C SER A 265 1.17 -2.02 4.59
N ARG A 266 1.06 -3.31 4.89
CA ARG A 266 1.81 -4.37 4.22
C ARG A 266 0.88 -5.51 3.80
N SER A 267 1.19 -6.14 2.68
CA SER A 267 0.55 -7.38 2.23
C SER A 267 1.45 -8.61 2.39
N HIS A 268 0.89 -9.81 2.20
CA HIS A 268 1.66 -11.05 2.18
C HIS A 268 2.69 -11.08 1.03
N VAL A 269 2.36 -10.43 -0.09
CA VAL A 269 3.32 -10.04 -1.13
C VAL A 269 3.94 -8.71 -0.67
N PRO A 270 5.26 -8.47 -0.81
CA PRO A 270 5.92 -7.27 -0.28
C PRO A 270 5.47 -5.98 -1.02
N ALA A 271 4.27 -5.53 -0.70
CA ALA A 271 3.62 -4.32 -1.18
C ALA A 271 3.51 -3.34 0.00
N TYR A 272 3.91 -2.10 -0.22
CA TYR A 272 4.17 -1.15 0.86
C TYR A 272 3.34 0.13 0.71
N GLY A 273 2.95 0.69 1.85
CA GLY A 273 2.36 2.02 1.95
C GLY A 273 0.91 2.12 1.48
N LEU A 274 0.47 3.38 1.33
CA LEU A 274 -0.93 3.76 1.12
C LEU A 274 -1.57 3.18 -0.16
N MET A 275 -0.78 3.06 -1.23
CA MET A 275 -1.17 2.57 -2.55
C MET A 275 -0.56 1.19 -2.87
N GLN A 276 0.03 0.52 -1.87
CA GLN A 276 0.53 -0.87 -1.95
C GLN A 276 1.42 -1.14 -3.17
N LEU A 277 2.51 -0.40 -3.28
CA LEU A 277 3.49 -0.61 -4.35
C LEU A 277 4.44 -1.75 -4.02
N VAL A 278 4.65 -2.64 -4.98
CA VAL A 278 5.65 -3.71 -4.89
C VAL A 278 6.96 -3.19 -5.50
N PRO A 279 8.11 -3.25 -4.79
CA PRO A 279 9.36 -2.65 -5.24
C PRO A 279 9.82 -3.11 -6.62
N ARG A 280 9.76 -4.42 -6.90
CA ARG A 280 10.23 -5.02 -8.16
C ARG A 280 9.24 -4.89 -9.33
N SER A 281 8.05 -4.32 -9.12
CA SER A 281 7.06 -4.14 -10.19
C SER A 281 6.57 -2.70 -10.25
N GLY A 282 5.40 -2.40 -9.68
CA GLY A 282 4.80 -1.07 -9.76
C GLY A 282 5.70 0.03 -9.22
N GLY A 283 6.49 -0.25 -8.17
CA GLY A 283 7.48 0.70 -7.64
C GLY A 283 8.59 1.01 -8.65
N LEU A 284 9.21 -0.02 -9.21
CA LEU A 284 10.27 0.07 -10.22
C LEU A 284 9.82 0.82 -11.48
N ASP A 285 8.69 0.38 -12.05
CA ASP A 285 8.09 0.96 -13.25
C ASP A 285 7.71 2.44 -13.04
N ALA A 286 7.13 2.77 -11.89
CA ALA A 286 6.74 4.14 -11.57
C ALA A 286 7.95 5.04 -11.36
N TYR A 287 8.97 4.55 -10.65
CA TYR A 287 10.18 5.34 -10.38
C TYR A 287 10.93 5.62 -11.69
N GLU A 288 11.06 4.64 -12.57
CA GLU A 288 11.61 4.83 -13.92
C GLU A 288 10.78 5.84 -14.73
N TYR A 289 9.46 5.75 -14.67
CA TYR A 289 8.59 6.69 -15.36
C TYR A 289 8.75 8.13 -14.88
N VAL A 290 8.87 8.34 -13.56
CA VAL A 290 8.96 9.67 -12.93
C VAL A 290 10.36 10.26 -13.03
N PHE A 291 11.40 9.48 -12.70
CA PHE A 291 12.76 9.96 -12.50
C PHE A 291 13.74 9.55 -13.61
N LYS A 292 13.28 8.76 -14.59
CA LYS A 292 14.10 8.28 -15.72
C LYS A 292 15.29 7.43 -15.28
N GLU A 293 15.16 6.79 -14.13
CA GLU A 293 16.14 5.90 -13.52
C GLU A 293 15.43 4.62 -13.08
N LYS A 294 15.97 3.45 -13.41
CA LYS A 294 15.41 2.18 -12.96
C LYS A 294 16.05 1.81 -11.61
N LYS A 295 15.26 1.91 -10.54
CA LYS A 295 15.75 1.70 -9.17
C LYS A 295 14.75 0.91 -8.33
N ILE A 296 15.25 -0.11 -7.61
CA ILE A 296 14.47 -0.80 -6.58
C ILE A 296 14.47 0.05 -5.32
N LEU A 297 13.28 0.24 -4.76
CA LEU A 297 13.04 1.12 -3.62
C LEU A 297 12.96 0.31 -2.32
N SER A 298 13.47 0.88 -1.24
CA SER A 298 13.35 0.31 0.10
C SER A 298 11.91 0.38 0.61
N ALA A 299 11.60 -0.44 1.62
CA ALA A 299 10.34 -0.35 2.34
C ALA A 299 10.13 1.05 2.94
N ASP A 300 11.18 1.66 3.49
CA ASP A 300 11.14 3.00 4.09
C ASP A 300 10.71 4.09 3.07
N TYR A 301 11.34 4.08 1.88
CA TYR A 301 10.96 4.99 0.80
C TYR A 301 9.48 4.84 0.41
N LEU A 302 8.99 3.60 0.36
CA LEU A 302 7.60 3.30 -0.01
C LEU A 302 6.59 3.47 1.14
N TYR A 303 7.04 3.52 2.39
CA TYR A 303 6.21 3.88 3.54
C TYR A 303 6.03 5.40 3.68
N ASN A 304 6.95 6.19 3.14
CA ASN A 304 6.76 7.64 3.00
C ASN A 304 5.51 7.92 2.15
N ALA A 305 4.52 8.59 2.77
CA ALA A 305 3.23 8.84 2.15
C ALA A 305 3.32 9.69 0.87
N GLU A 306 4.20 10.68 0.84
CA GLU A 306 4.35 11.60 -0.30
C GLU A 306 4.93 10.88 -1.52
N ASN A 307 5.97 10.07 -1.30
CA ASN A 307 6.59 9.21 -2.32
C ASN A 307 5.60 8.15 -2.80
N ASN A 308 4.90 7.49 -1.88
CA ASN A 308 3.98 6.42 -2.22
C ASN A 308 2.79 6.91 -3.05
N ILE A 309 2.22 8.06 -2.71
CA ILE A 309 1.12 8.67 -3.48
C ILE A 309 1.62 9.11 -4.88
N GLU A 310 2.83 9.65 -4.97
CA GLU A 310 3.44 10.02 -6.26
C GLU A 310 3.61 8.81 -7.17
N LEU A 311 4.32 7.80 -6.68
CA LEU A 311 4.60 6.61 -7.47
C LEU A 311 3.34 5.80 -7.78
N GLY A 312 2.39 5.70 -6.84
CA GLY A 312 1.14 4.99 -7.07
C GLY A 312 0.28 5.68 -8.14
N SER A 313 0.22 7.01 -8.11
CA SER A 313 -0.48 7.79 -9.13
C SER A 313 0.24 7.72 -10.49
N ALA A 314 1.57 7.77 -10.47
CA ALA A 314 2.41 7.62 -11.66
C ALA A 314 2.25 6.24 -12.30
N TYR A 315 2.21 5.17 -11.50
CA TYR A 315 2.01 3.81 -11.97
C TYR A 315 0.65 3.65 -12.66
N LEU A 316 -0.41 4.17 -12.04
CA LEU A 316 -1.74 4.17 -12.65
C LEU A 316 -1.78 4.92 -13.99
N LYS A 317 -1.04 6.04 -14.09
CA LYS A 317 -0.89 6.76 -15.36
C LYS A 317 -0.12 5.93 -16.38
N LEU A 318 0.99 5.31 -15.99
CA LEU A 318 1.81 4.47 -16.83
C LEU A 318 1.01 3.31 -17.43
N LEU A 319 0.21 2.61 -16.61
CA LEU A 319 -0.67 1.55 -17.08
C LEU A 319 -1.61 2.02 -18.20
N GLN A 320 -2.17 3.23 -18.09
CA GLN A 320 -3.04 3.78 -19.13
C GLN A 320 -2.30 4.08 -20.43
N VAL A 321 -1.14 4.74 -20.35
CA VAL A 321 -0.44 5.27 -21.54
C VAL A 321 0.50 4.26 -22.20
N ARG A 322 0.95 3.25 -21.45
CA ARG A 322 1.84 2.19 -21.94
C ARG A 322 1.04 0.92 -22.26
N GLU A 323 0.43 0.31 -21.25
CA GLU A 323 -0.20 -1.01 -21.42
C GLU A 323 -1.57 -0.91 -22.11
N MET A 324 -2.44 -0.02 -21.61
CA MET A 324 -3.84 0.09 -22.04
C MET A 324 -4.03 1.07 -23.21
N ARG A 325 -2.95 1.53 -23.84
CA ARG A 325 -2.96 2.61 -24.86
C ARG A 325 -3.85 2.33 -26.08
N ARG A 326 -4.13 1.06 -26.36
CA ARG A 326 -4.94 0.61 -27.52
C ARG A 326 -6.44 0.58 -27.24
N ILE A 327 -6.86 0.79 -25.99
CA ILE A 327 -8.27 0.96 -25.62
C ILE A 327 -8.65 2.42 -25.88
N LYS A 328 -9.62 2.66 -26.77
CA LYS A 328 -9.92 3.99 -27.31
C LYS A 328 -10.64 4.88 -26.30
N ASP A 329 -11.75 4.39 -25.74
CA ASP A 329 -12.52 5.14 -24.75
C ASP A 329 -11.70 5.37 -23.47
N ALA A 330 -11.63 6.61 -23.02
CA ALA A 330 -10.77 7.00 -21.90
C ALA A 330 -11.26 6.42 -20.56
N LYS A 331 -12.58 6.32 -20.36
CA LYS A 331 -13.16 5.78 -19.12
C LYS A 331 -12.94 4.28 -19.03
N THR A 332 -13.15 3.56 -20.14
CA THR A 332 -12.89 2.12 -20.26
C THR A 332 -11.39 1.82 -20.13
N ARG A 333 -10.53 2.63 -20.73
CA ARG A 333 -9.07 2.52 -20.57
C ARG A 333 -8.64 2.67 -19.11
N MET A 334 -9.19 3.67 -18.40
CA MET A 334 -8.95 3.84 -16.97
C MET A 334 -9.46 2.65 -16.16
N LEU A 335 -10.65 2.13 -16.45
CA LEU A 335 -11.21 0.94 -15.79
C LEU A 335 -10.29 -0.28 -15.94
N CYS A 336 -9.77 -0.54 -17.14
CA CYS A 336 -8.80 -1.61 -17.38
C CYS A 336 -7.46 -1.35 -16.66
N ALA A 337 -7.02 -0.09 -16.57
CA ALA A 337 -5.83 0.27 -15.80
C ALA A 337 -6.02 0.03 -14.29
N ILE A 338 -7.21 0.30 -13.73
CA ILE A 338 -7.55 -0.03 -12.34
C ILE A 338 -7.48 -1.54 -12.10
N ALA A 339 -8.01 -2.36 -13.01
CA ALA A 339 -7.88 -3.81 -12.92
C ALA A 339 -6.42 -4.26 -13.02
N ALA A 340 -5.66 -3.70 -13.97
CA ALA A 340 -4.24 -4.00 -14.16
C ALA A 340 -3.37 -3.55 -12.97
N TYR A 341 -3.74 -2.50 -12.25
CA TYR A 341 -3.04 -2.06 -11.04
C TYR A 341 -2.98 -3.18 -10.00
N ASN A 342 -4.07 -3.95 -9.86
CA ASN A 342 -4.18 -5.02 -8.88
C ASN A 342 -3.70 -6.40 -9.40
N THR A 343 -3.84 -6.68 -10.70
CA THR A 343 -3.56 -8.04 -11.25
C THR A 343 -2.58 -8.08 -12.43
N GLY A 344 -2.17 -6.94 -12.96
CA GLY A 344 -1.36 -6.80 -14.17
C GLY A 344 -2.17 -6.91 -15.47
N GLY A 345 -1.70 -6.23 -16.53
CA GLY A 345 -2.39 -6.21 -17.83
C GLY A 345 -2.55 -7.59 -18.48
N GLY A 346 -1.62 -8.52 -18.23
CA GLY A 346 -1.75 -9.89 -18.73
C GLY A 346 -3.01 -10.61 -18.22
N ASN A 347 -3.41 -10.38 -16.96
CA ASN A 347 -4.63 -10.99 -16.41
C ASN A 347 -5.89 -10.24 -16.85
N VAL A 348 -5.79 -8.94 -17.10
CA VAL A 348 -6.86 -8.20 -17.80
C VAL A 348 -7.09 -8.79 -19.19
N ALA A 349 -6.03 -9.07 -19.97
CA ALA A 349 -6.17 -9.70 -21.28
C ALA A 349 -6.82 -11.09 -21.20
N LYS A 350 -6.41 -11.91 -20.22
CA LYS A 350 -6.98 -13.25 -19.99
C LYS A 350 -8.48 -13.22 -19.72
N ALA A 351 -8.98 -12.17 -19.07
CA ALA A 351 -10.41 -12.02 -18.81
C ALA A 351 -11.23 -11.93 -20.11
N PHE A 352 -10.70 -11.31 -21.17
CA PHE A 352 -11.39 -11.19 -22.47
C PHE A 352 -11.04 -12.32 -23.44
N ILE A 353 -9.84 -12.88 -23.32
CA ILE A 353 -9.35 -13.95 -24.19
C ILE A 353 -8.69 -15.02 -23.32
N PRO A 354 -9.41 -16.10 -22.96
CA PRO A 354 -8.85 -17.19 -22.18
C PRO A 354 -7.53 -17.70 -22.78
N GLY A 355 -6.51 -17.85 -21.93
CA GLY A 355 -5.16 -18.29 -22.34
C GLY A 355 -4.28 -17.21 -22.98
N SER A 356 -4.79 -16.01 -23.31
CA SER A 356 -3.99 -14.94 -23.89
C SER A 356 -3.58 -13.88 -22.86
N ARG A 357 -2.32 -13.48 -22.87
CA ARG A 357 -1.80 -12.33 -22.10
C ARG A 357 -1.68 -11.05 -22.94
N SER A 358 -2.15 -11.06 -24.19
CA SER A 358 -1.95 -9.96 -25.13
C SER A 358 -3.01 -8.88 -24.98
N ILE A 359 -2.66 -7.76 -24.33
CA ILE A 359 -3.54 -6.57 -24.27
C ILE A 359 -3.86 -6.03 -25.67
N LYS A 360 -2.95 -6.15 -26.65
CA LYS A 360 -3.22 -5.78 -28.05
C LYS A 360 -4.42 -6.53 -28.60
N LYS A 361 -4.47 -7.86 -28.41
CA LYS A 361 -5.60 -8.69 -28.86
C LYS A 361 -6.87 -8.39 -28.06
N ALA A 362 -6.76 -8.31 -26.74
CA ALA A 362 -7.91 -8.00 -25.88
C ALA A 362 -8.52 -6.63 -26.19
N SER A 363 -7.71 -5.62 -26.52
CA SER A 363 -8.17 -4.27 -26.87
C SER A 363 -9.11 -4.26 -28.08
N ALA A 364 -8.94 -5.17 -29.03
CA ALA A 364 -9.86 -5.27 -30.17
C ALA A 364 -11.28 -5.65 -29.74
N ILE A 365 -11.42 -6.52 -28.73
CA ILE A 365 -12.71 -6.90 -28.14
C ILE A 365 -13.22 -5.79 -27.22
N ILE A 366 -12.37 -5.27 -26.34
CA ILE A 366 -12.76 -4.21 -25.39
C ILE A 366 -13.32 -2.98 -26.13
N ASN A 367 -12.76 -2.62 -27.28
CA ASN A 367 -13.21 -1.48 -28.08
C ASN A 367 -14.58 -1.68 -28.75
N THR A 368 -15.16 -2.88 -28.74
CA THR A 368 -16.54 -3.12 -29.23
C THR A 368 -17.57 -3.10 -28.10
N MET A 369 -17.14 -2.91 -26.86
CA MET A 369 -17.97 -2.96 -25.66
C MET A 369 -18.17 -1.55 -25.07
N THR A 370 -19.32 -1.35 -24.43
CA THR A 370 -19.58 -0.18 -23.58
C THR A 370 -18.79 -0.28 -22.27
N TYR A 371 -18.61 0.85 -21.57
CA TYR A 371 -17.97 0.90 -20.25
C TYR A 371 -18.61 -0.09 -19.27
N GLU A 372 -19.94 -0.11 -19.18
CA GLU A 372 -20.70 -0.99 -18.31
C GLU A 372 -20.49 -2.47 -18.66
N GLN A 373 -20.47 -2.82 -19.94
CA GLN A 373 -20.20 -4.19 -20.38
C GLN A 373 -18.78 -4.62 -19.99
N VAL A 374 -17.77 -3.76 -20.17
CA VAL A 374 -16.39 -4.05 -19.75
C VAL A 374 -16.30 -4.21 -18.23
N TYR A 375 -17.01 -3.36 -17.48
CA TYR A 375 -17.06 -3.43 -16.02
C TYR A 375 -17.64 -4.76 -15.53
N GLU A 376 -18.81 -5.17 -16.04
CA GLU A 376 -19.42 -6.44 -15.68
C GLU A 376 -18.57 -7.64 -16.15
N HIS A 377 -17.94 -7.53 -17.33
CA HIS A 377 -17.07 -8.58 -17.85
C HIS A 377 -15.85 -8.83 -16.95
N LEU A 378 -15.16 -7.76 -16.53
CA LEU A 378 -14.02 -7.85 -15.62
C LEU A 378 -14.44 -8.46 -14.26
N ARG A 379 -15.60 -8.08 -13.74
CA ARG A 379 -16.13 -8.61 -12.47
C ARG A 379 -16.42 -10.11 -12.53
N ALA A 380 -16.81 -10.62 -13.69
CA ALA A 380 -17.15 -12.04 -13.85
C ALA A 380 -15.95 -12.91 -14.26
N HIS A 381 -15.00 -12.36 -15.02
CA HIS A 381 -14.00 -13.17 -15.74
C HIS A 381 -12.54 -12.88 -15.37
N LEU A 382 -12.26 -11.93 -14.49
CA LEU A 382 -10.90 -11.81 -13.96
C LEU A 382 -10.50 -13.12 -13.24
N PRO A 383 -9.25 -13.60 -13.39
CA PRO A 383 -8.88 -14.95 -12.94
C PRO A 383 -9.01 -15.22 -11.43
N TYR A 384 -8.98 -14.16 -10.61
CA TYR A 384 -8.97 -14.30 -9.15
C TYR A 384 -10.14 -13.54 -8.52
N GLU A 385 -10.80 -14.14 -7.54
CA GLU A 385 -11.94 -13.53 -6.85
C GLU A 385 -11.58 -12.19 -6.17
N GLU A 386 -10.37 -12.09 -5.60
CA GLU A 386 -9.87 -10.83 -5.04
C GLU A 386 -9.89 -9.70 -6.08
N THR A 387 -9.41 -10.01 -7.30
CA THR A 387 -9.29 -9.04 -8.40
C THR A 387 -10.64 -8.65 -8.98
N GLN A 388 -11.60 -9.58 -9.04
CA GLN A 388 -12.99 -9.29 -9.38
C GLN A 388 -13.62 -8.31 -8.38
N ARG A 389 -13.37 -8.53 -7.08
CA ARG A 389 -13.84 -7.67 -5.99
C ARG A 389 -13.13 -6.32 -5.96
N TYR A 390 -11.88 -6.24 -6.42
CA TYR A 390 -11.07 -5.02 -6.39
C TYR A 390 -11.72 -3.89 -7.19
N VAL A 391 -12.08 -4.13 -8.44
CA VAL A 391 -12.69 -3.12 -9.33
C VAL A 391 -14.03 -2.63 -8.75
N MET A 392 -14.80 -3.51 -8.11
CA MET A 392 -16.03 -3.15 -7.39
C MET A 392 -15.74 -2.22 -6.20
N LYS A 393 -14.75 -2.56 -5.39
CA LYS A 393 -14.36 -1.78 -4.20
C LYS A 393 -13.85 -0.40 -4.58
N VAL A 394 -12.96 -0.29 -5.56
CA VAL A 394 -12.46 1.02 -6.03
C VAL A 394 -13.62 1.90 -6.47
N ARG A 395 -14.51 1.40 -7.35
CA ARG A 395 -15.70 2.15 -7.80
C ARG A 395 -16.61 2.57 -6.65
N LYS A 396 -16.78 1.71 -5.63
CA LYS A 396 -17.55 2.03 -4.42
C LYS A 396 -16.87 3.13 -3.60
N HIS A 397 -15.57 3.01 -3.36
CA HIS A 397 -14.82 3.96 -2.52
C HIS A 397 -14.65 5.33 -3.18
N MET A 398 -14.53 5.41 -4.51
CA MET A 398 -14.55 6.68 -5.25
C MET A 398 -15.76 7.55 -4.90
N LYS A 399 -16.95 6.94 -4.72
CA LYS A 399 -18.18 7.67 -4.35
C LYS A 399 -18.06 8.42 -3.03
N ASN A 400 -17.24 7.94 -2.08
CA ASN A 400 -17.01 8.62 -0.80
C ASN A 400 -16.29 9.98 -0.99
N PHE A 401 -15.59 10.14 -2.11
CA PHE A 401 -14.71 11.26 -2.41
C PHE A 401 -15.10 12.03 -3.68
N ALA A 402 -16.22 11.71 -4.35
CA ALA A 402 -16.63 12.30 -5.63
C ALA A 402 -16.71 13.84 -5.62
N ARG A 403 -17.05 14.43 -4.47
CA ARG A 403 -17.07 15.89 -4.22
C ARG A 403 -15.68 16.56 -4.29
N LEU A 404 -14.60 15.80 -4.47
CA LEU A 404 -13.25 16.32 -4.67
C LEU A 404 -12.87 16.44 -6.16
N ASP A 405 -13.71 15.92 -7.07
CA ASP A 405 -13.47 15.95 -8.52
C ASP A 405 -13.98 17.24 -9.19
N SER A 406 -14.67 18.09 -8.43
CA SER A 406 -15.31 19.34 -8.86
C SER A 406 -14.39 20.55 -8.74
#